data_AF-A0A970TTC4-F1
#
_entry.id   AF-A0A970TTC4-F1
#
_cell.length_a   1.000
_cell.length_b   1.000
_cell.length_c   1.000
_cell.angle_alpha   90.00
_cell.angle_beta   90.00
_cell.angle_gamma   90.00
#
_symmetry.space_group_name_H-M   'P 1'
#
loop_
_entity.id
_entity.type
_entity.pdbx_description
1 polymer ?
#
loop_
_entity_poly.entity_id
_entity_poly.type
_entity_poly.pdbx_seq_one_letter_code
_entity_poly.pdbx_strand_id
1 'polypeptide(L)'
;MTRDVEPEEAAGAGVLVGLSGGVDSAMAASLLVERGYQVVGATLLLCPEEASRREPRSGTAEVVRRARAVADKLGIQHLVVDARRSFEEKVMRYFAEEYEAGRTPNPCAKCNARVRFGLLVEIAAGMNLDYIATGHYARMTGGPRNLTRGVDRAKDQSYVLAEVDPTLLRRTIFPLGNMTKVEVRARVAKEGLVEDSAVESQEICFIPDNDHRRFLRERFGKRPGTLVDRTGKVVGRHEGAYNFTIGQRRRIGVAGRGPLYVVGLAAERDEVVVGDGRDADVGAVTIDGIVRHRPAGAGPLVAQLRSTGDAVPARTDPPDTIVLEKPLRGIAPGQTAVLYEGDEVVLAGTIRSTRQAWS
;
A
#
# COMPACT_ATOMS: atom_id res chain seq x y z
N MET A 1 -17.16 4.16 -22.69
CA MET A 1 -16.10 5.06 -23.18
C MET A 1 -15.66 5.93 -22.02
N THR A 2 -14.54 5.55 -21.39
CA THR A 2 -13.98 6.21 -20.22
C THR A 2 -13.20 7.44 -20.67
N ARG A 3 -13.71 8.64 -20.37
CA ARG A 3 -12.97 9.90 -20.53
C ARG A 3 -11.90 9.98 -19.44
N ASP A 4 -10.83 9.21 -19.59
CA ASP A 4 -9.58 9.40 -18.85
C ASP A 4 -8.78 10.50 -19.56
N VAL A 5 -9.06 11.76 -19.22
CA VAL A 5 -8.44 13.01 -19.75
C VAL A 5 -8.58 13.14 -21.28
N GLU A 6 -9.45 14.07 -21.72
CA GLU A 6 -9.60 14.38 -23.15
C GLU A 6 -8.24 14.81 -23.74
N PRO A 7 -7.87 14.35 -24.94
CA PRO A 7 -6.61 14.74 -25.61
C PRO A 7 -6.41 16.26 -25.76
N GLU A 8 -7.49 17.04 -25.76
CA GLU A 8 -7.44 18.50 -25.88
C GLU A 8 -6.89 19.20 -24.62
N GLU A 9 -6.99 18.59 -23.42
CA GLU A 9 -6.36 19.12 -22.19
C GLU A 9 -4.88 18.70 -22.05
N ALA A 10 -4.40 17.76 -22.88
CA ALA A 10 -3.09 17.12 -22.73
C ALA A 10 -1.94 17.89 -23.42
N ALA A 11 -2.21 18.64 -24.48
CA ALA A 11 -1.18 19.30 -25.28
C ALA A 11 -0.60 20.52 -24.53
N GLY A 12 0.62 20.38 -24.02
CA GLY A 12 1.35 21.47 -23.36
C GLY A 12 1.14 21.61 -21.85
N ALA A 13 0.25 20.82 -21.24
CA ALA A 13 0.08 20.79 -19.78
C ALA A 13 1.32 20.19 -19.10
N GLY A 14 1.69 20.75 -17.95
CA GLY A 14 2.84 20.32 -17.15
C GLY A 14 2.50 19.13 -16.25
N VAL A 15 3.36 18.10 -16.22
CA VAL A 15 3.18 16.94 -15.33
C VAL A 15 4.47 16.53 -14.64
N LEU A 16 4.41 16.38 -13.32
CA LEU A 16 5.48 15.80 -12.52
C LEU A 16 5.27 14.29 -12.38
N VAL A 17 6.16 13.46 -12.94
CA VAL A 17 6.08 12.00 -12.82
C VAL A 17 7.03 11.47 -11.76
N GLY A 18 6.51 10.68 -10.82
CA GLY A 18 7.32 9.97 -9.84
C GLY A 18 8.12 8.83 -10.48
N LEU A 19 9.44 8.97 -10.57
CA LEU A 19 10.37 7.99 -11.14
C LEU A 19 11.10 7.20 -10.05
N SER A 20 10.74 5.92 -9.89
CA SER A 20 11.41 5.01 -8.96
C SER A 20 12.53 4.17 -9.60
N GLY A 21 12.87 4.45 -10.87
CA GLY A 21 13.87 3.67 -11.62
C GLY A 21 13.40 2.25 -11.99
N GLY A 22 12.11 1.96 -11.82
CA GLY A 22 11.49 0.69 -12.18
C GLY A 22 10.70 0.77 -13.49
N VAL A 23 10.38 -0.40 -14.03
CA VAL A 23 9.61 -0.63 -15.27
C VAL A 23 8.34 0.24 -15.33
N ASP A 24 7.54 0.23 -14.27
CA ASP A 24 6.22 0.87 -14.28
C ASP A 24 6.32 2.40 -14.33
N SER A 25 7.20 3.00 -13.52
CA SER A 25 7.41 4.46 -13.55
C SER A 25 8.01 4.94 -14.87
N ALA A 26 8.89 4.13 -15.49
CA ALA A 26 9.49 4.47 -16.77
C ALA A 26 8.45 4.45 -17.90
N MET A 27 7.60 3.41 -17.94
CA MET A 27 6.50 3.34 -18.91
C MET A 27 5.49 4.47 -18.70
N ALA A 28 5.16 4.80 -17.45
CA ALA A 28 4.26 5.90 -17.14
C ALA A 28 4.78 7.24 -17.69
N ALA A 29 6.08 7.52 -17.54
CA ALA A 29 6.70 8.72 -18.10
C ALA A 29 6.71 8.71 -19.63
N SER A 30 7.07 7.58 -20.26
CA SER A 30 7.07 7.44 -21.73
C SER A 30 5.69 7.70 -22.33
N LEU A 31 4.63 7.16 -21.73
CA LEU A 31 3.23 7.39 -22.18
C LEU A 31 2.81 8.87 -22.08
N LEU A 32 3.31 9.61 -21.08
CA LEU A 32 2.98 11.03 -20.94
C LEU A 32 3.71 11.87 -21.99
N VAL A 33 4.98 11.54 -22.29
CA VAL A 33 5.73 12.18 -23.37
C VAL A 33 5.05 11.92 -24.71
N GLU A 34 4.66 10.67 -24.99
CA GLU A 34 3.93 10.30 -26.23
C GLU A 34 2.61 11.07 -26.38
N ARG A 35 1.93 11.37 -25.27
CA ARG A 35 0.67 12.14 -25.23
C ARG A 35 0.88 13.66 -25.32
N GLY A 36 2.12 14.15 -25.40
CA GLY A 36 2.42 15.57 -25.59
C GLY A 36 2.43 16.43 -24.31
N TYR A 37 2.53 15.81 -23.13
CA TYR A 37 2.70 16.54 -21.87
C TYR A 37 4.12 17.12 -21.75
N GLN A 38 4.24 18.24 -21.03
CA GLN A 38 5.54 18.72 -20.55
C GLN A 38 5.93 17.95 -19.29
N VAL A 39 6.74 16.90 -19.45
CA VAL A 39 7.06 15.96 -18.39
C VAL A 39 8.32 16.37 -17.63
N VAL A 40 8.24 16.39 -16.29
CA VAL A 40 9.39 16.46 -15.38
C VAL A 40 9.39 15.20 -14.52
N GLY A 41 10.51 14.49 -14.47
CA GLY A 41 10.70 13.34 -13.59
C GLY A 41 11.18 13.73 -12.20
N ALA A 42 10.66 13.09 -11.15
CA ALA A 42 11.14 13.26 -9.78
C ALA A 42 11.37 11.90 -9.09
N THR A 43 12.57 11.71 -8.53
CA THR A 43 12.89 10.55 -7.68
C THR A 43 12.90 10.99 -6.22
N LEU A 44 12.05 10.34 -5.41
CA LEU A 44 12.00 10.56 -3.97
C LEU A 44 12.95 9.60 -3.27
N LEU A 45 13.90 10.12 -2.51
CA LEU A 45 14.77 9.31 -1.65
C LEU A 45 13.99 9.00 -0.36
N LEU A 46 13.56 7.75 -0.21
CA LEU A 46 12.73 7.32 0.93
C LEU A 46 13.53 6.48 1.94
N CYS A 47 14.40 5.58 1.46
CA CYS A 47 15.07 4.63 2.33
C CYS A 47 16.38 5.18 2.91
N PRO A 48 16.66 4.92 4.20
CA PRO A 48 17.97 5.20 4.79
C PRO A 48 19.12 4.47 4.08
N GLU A 49 20.33 5.00 4.22
CA GLU A 49 21.51 4.44 3.57
C GLU A 49 21.88 3.06 4.14
N GLU A 50 21.64 2.77 5.42
CA GLU A 50 21.95 1.46 6.01
C GLU A 50 21.07 0.34 5.44
N ALA A 51 19.80 0.64 5.15
CA ALA A 51 18.92 -0.27 4.44
C ALA A 51 19.36 -0.44 2.98
N SER A 52 19.78 0.66 2.34
CA SER A 52 20.29 0.67 0.96
C SER A 52 21.57 -0.17 0.79
N ARG A 53 22.43 -0.27 1.81
CA ARG A 53 23.68 -1.07 1.77
C ARG A 53 23.43 -2.58 1.79
N ARG A 54 22.27 -3.03 2.29
CA ARG A 54 21.93 -4.45 2.40
C ARG A 54 21.45 -5.05 1.08
N GLU A 55 21.05 -4.21 0.12
CA GLU A 55 20.79 -4.63 -1.26
C GLU A 55 21.37 -3.64 -2.30
N PRO A 56 22.52 -3.94 -2.90
CA PRO A 56 23.18 -3.06 -3.86
C PRO A 56 22.33 -2.70 -5.10
N ARG A 57 21.39 -3.58 -5.49
CA ARG A 57 20.55 -3.42 -6.70
C ARG A 57 19.27 -2.61 -6.47
N SER A 58 18.91 -2.34 -5.23
CA SER A 58 17.74 -1.54 -4.83
C SER A 58 18.14 -0.33 -3.95
N GLY A 59 19.45 -0.15 -3.72
CA GLY A 59 19.99 0.98 -2.98
C GLY A 59 19.70 2.33 -3.65
N THR A 60 19.67 3.37 -2.83
CA THR A 60 19.33 4.74 -3.23
C THR A 60 20.09 5.24 -4.47
N ALA A 61 21.42 5.05 -4.52
CA ALA A 61 22.23 5.49 -5.65
C ALA A 61 21.86 4.80 -6.97
N GLU A 62 21.54 3.50 -6.91
CA GLU A 62 21.14 2.70 -8.06
C GLU A 62 19.76 3.11 -8.58
N VAL A 63 18.81 3.38 -7.68
CA VAL A 63 17.49 3.92 -8.02
C VAL A 63 17.61 5.25 -8.75
N VAL A 64 18.44 6.17 -8.25
CA VAL A 64 18.69 7.47 -8.89
C VAL A 64 19.34 7.30 -10.25
N ARG A 65 20.35 6.42 -10.37
CA ARG A 65 21.04 6.13 -11.64
C ARG A 65 20.06 5.62 -12.71
N ARG A 66 19.22 4.65 -12.37
CA ARG A 66 18.21 4.10 -13.31
C ARG A 66 17.16 5.14 -13.69
N ALA A 67 16.66 5.91 -12.72
CA ALA A 67 15.69 6.97 -12.99
C ALA A 67 16.27 8.06 -13.92
N ARG A 68 17.54 8.42 -13.71
CA ARG A 68 18.25 9.37 -14.58
C ARG A 68 18.42 8.83 -16.00
N ALA A 69 18.83 7.57 -16.16
CA ALA A 69 18.95 6.95 -17.48
C ALA A 69 17.62 6.94 -18.25
N VAL A 70 16.49 6.67 -17.56
CA VAL A 70 15.15 6.77 -18.14
C VAL A 70 14.85 8.21 -18.57
N ALA A 71 15.12 9.19 -17.71
CA ALA A 71 14.86 10.59 -18.00
C ALA A 71 15.67 11.11 -19.20
N ASP A 72 16.97 10.78 -19.25
CA ASP A 72 17.87 11.15 -20.36
C ASP A 72 17.38 10.54 -21.68
N LYS A 73 16.95 9.27 -21.66
CA LYS A 73 16.39 8.59 -22.84
C LYS A 73 15.08 9.21 -23.33
N LEU A 74 14.26 9.70 -22.42
CA LEU A 74 12.99 10.37 -22.74
C LEU A 74 13.17 11.86 -23.07
N GLY A 75 14.37 12.42 -22.87
CA GLY A 75 14.63 13.86 -23.07
C GLY A 75 13.92 14.75 -22.06
N ILE A 76 13.67 14.28 -20.84
CA ILE A 76 12.93 15.01 -19.79
C ILE A 76 13.85 15.45 -18.65
N GLN A 77 13.48 16.53 -17.96
CA GLN A 77 14.20 16.95 -16.76
C GLN A 77 14.04 15.94 -15.62
N HIS A 78 15.07 15.79 -14.77
CA HIS A 78 15.06 14.87 -13.64
C HIS A 78 15.53 15.51 -12.34
N LEU A 79 14.65 15.49 -11.34
CA LEU A 79 14.90 15.95 -9.98
C LEU A 79 15.10 14.79 -9.03
N VAL A 80 15.95 15.01 -8.03
CA VAL A 80 16.12 14.09 -6.89
C VAL A 80 15.75 14.86 -5.63
N VAL A 81 14.79 14.34 -4.88
CA VAL A 81 14.24 15.00 -3.69
C VAL A 81 14.47 14.10 -2.49
N ASP A 82 15.16 14.65 -1.48
CA ASP A 82 15.38 13.95 -0.22
C ASP A 82 14.11 13.98 0.63
N ALA A 83 13.47 12.83 0.78
CA ALA A 83 12.26 12.64 1.58
C ALA A 83 12.50 11.68 2.75
N ARG A 84 13.77 11.34 3.07
CA ARG A 84 14.13 10.30 4.04
C ARG A 84 13.59 10.62 5.43
N ARG A 85 13.76 11.87 5.88
CA ARG A 85 13.23 12.32 7.17
C ARG A 85 11.71 12.16 7.27
N SER A 86 10.97 12.64 6.26
CA SER A 86 9.50 12.51 6.27
C SER A 86 9.06 11.05 6.19
N PHE A 87 9.80 10.21 5.47
CA PHE A 87 9.50 8.78 5.37
C PHE A 87 9.76 8.05 6.68
N GLU A 88 10.90 8.30 7.32
CA GLU A 88 11.25 7.74 8.62
C GLU A 88 10.20 8.11 9.68
N GLU A 89 9.88 9.41 9.77
CA GLU A 89 8.96 9.96 10.76
C GLU A 89 7.51 9.50 10.58
N LYS A 90 7.01 9.43 9.34
CA LYS A 90 5.57 9.20 9.05
C LYS A 90 5.23 7.76 8.65
N VAL A 91 6.23 6.97 8.24
CA VAL A 91 6.04 5.59 7.75
C VAL A 91 6.80 4.59 8.60
N MET A 92 8.12 4.70 8.74
CA MET A 92 8.92 3.68 9.45
C MET A 92 8.64 3.68 10.95
N ARG A 93 8.60 4.87 11.57
CA ARG A 93 8.24 5.01 12.99
C ARG A 93 6.82 4.52 13.25
N TYR A 94 5.84 4.96 12.45
CA TYR A 94 4.46 4.47 12.51
C TYR A 94 4.40 2.94 12.40
N PHE A 95 5.08 2.35 11.41
CA PHE A 95 5.09 0.91 11.22
C PHE A 95 5.56 0.17 12.48
N ALA A 96 6.66 0.63 13.07
CA ALA A 96 7.18 -0.01 14.27
C ALA A 96 6.30 0.23 15.51
N GLU A 97 5.76 1.44 15.71
CA GLU A 97 4.83 1.76 16.82
C GLU A 97 3.55 0.91 16.75
N GLU A 98 3.02 0.65 15.55
CA GLU A 98 1.85 -0.21 15.39
C GLU A 98 2.14 -1.66 15.76
N TYR A 99 3.30 -2.19 15.36
CA TYR A 99 3.73 -3.52 15.76
C TYR A 99 3.99 -3.62 17.27
N GLU A 100 4.57 -2.58 17.87
CA GLU A 100 4.74 -2.49 19.32
C GLU A 100 3.40 -2.50 20.05
N ALA A 101 2.36 -1.91 19.45
CA ALA A 101 1.00 -1.93 19.98
C ALA A 101 0.17 -3.17 19.55
N GLY A 102 0.81 -4.23 19.05
CA GLY A 102 0.14 -5.49 18.70
C GLY A 102 -0.72 -5.43 17.44
N ARG A 103 -0.51 -4.43 16.58
CA ARG A 103 -1.23 -4.26 15.31
C ARG A 103 -0.35 -4.65 14.12
N THR A 104 -0.97 -4.89 12.97
CA THR A 104 -0.30 -5.22 11.70
C THR A 104 -0.52 -4.07 10.71
N PRO A 105 0.37 -3.07 10.63
CA PRO A 105 0.21 -1.89 9.79
C PRO A 105 0.37 -2.18 8.29
N ASN A 106 -0.19 -1.30 7.45
CA ASN A 106 0.10 -1.22 6.02
C ASN A 106 1.00 0.00 5.71
N PRO A 107 2.34 -0.16 5.63
CA PRO A 107 3.24 0.96 5.41
C PRO A 107 3.10 1.61 4.03
N CYS A 108 2.71 0.83 3.00
CA CYS A 108 2.55 1.33 1.64
C CYS A 108 1.36 2.28 1.51
N ALA A 109 0.22 1.93 2.12
CA ALA A 109 -0.94 2.83 2.18
C ALA A 109 -0.58 4.15 2.89
N LYS A 110 0.13 4.07 4.03
CA LYS A 110 0.56 5.28 4.76
C LYS A 110 1.60 6.10 3.99
N CYS A 111 2.53 5.47 3.28
CA CYS A 111 3.51 6.17 2.46
C CYS A 111 2.81 6.99 1.37
N ASN A 112 1.85 6.40 0.67
CA ASN A 112 1.07 7.10 -0.34
C ASN A 112 0.28 8.27 0.27
N ALA A 113 -0.44 8.01 1.36
CA ALA A 113 -1.31 9.00 1.99
C ALA A 113 -0.56 10.16 2.69
N ARG A 114 0.59 9.89 3.33
CA ARG A 114 1.26 10.85 4.23
C ARG A 114 2.54 11.48 3.67
N VAL A 115 3.11 10.90 2.61
CA VAL A 115 4.42 11.31 2.07
C VAL A 115 4.34 11.53 0.57
N ARG A 116 4.12 10.46 -0.21
CA ARG A 116 4.37 10.46 -1.66
C ARG A 116 3.51 11.46 -2.41
N PHE A 117 2.18 11.40 -2.25
CA PHE A 117 1.27 12.23 -3.03
C PHE A 117 1.34 13.70 -2.62
N GLY A 118 1.36 13.99 -1.32
CA GLY A 118 1.51 15.36 -0.82
C GLY A 118 2.79 16.02 -1.33
N LEU A 119 3.93 15.32 -1.22
CA LEU A 119 5.22 15.84 -1.66
C LEU A 119 5.28 16.05 -3.18
N LEU A 120 4.76 15.12 -3.98
CA LEU A 120 4.71 15.28 -5.44
C LEU A 120 3.83 16.48 -5.84
N VAL A 121 2.67 16.66 -5.19
CA VAL A 121 1.80 17.81 -5.45
C VAL A 121 2.47 19.13 -5.07
N GLU A 122 3.20 19.17 -3.95
CA GLU A 122 3.96 20.34 -3.52
C GLU A 122 5.06 20.72 -4.52
N ILE A 123 5.85 19.73 -4.97
CA ILE A 123 6.90 19.94 -5.99
C ILE A 123 6.26 20.43 -7.30
N ALA A 124 5.19 19.77 -7.76
CA ALA A 124 4.49 20.15 -8.99
C ALA A 124 3.98 21.60 -8.91
N ALA A 125 3.38 21.99 -7.79
CA ALA A 125 2.92 23.35 -7.56
C ALA A 125 4.07 24.37 -7.58
N GLY A 126 5.20 24.07 -6.92
CA GLY A 126 6.38 24.93 -6.93
C GLY A 126 7.02 25.13 -8.32
N MET A 127 6.74 24.22 -9.25
CA MET A 127 7.19 24.28 -10.64
C MET A 127 6.10 24.78 -11.61
N ASN A 128 4.93 25.19 -11.11
CA ASN A 128 3.76 25.54 -11.92
C ASN A 128 3.32 24.42 -12.89
N LEU A 129 3.41 23.16 -12.45
CA LEU A 129 2.91 22.00 -13.19
C LEU A 129 1.45 21.72 -12.77
N ASP A 130 0.62 21.39 -13.75
CA ASP A 130 -0.82 21.17 -13.58
C ASP A 130 -1.10 19.88 -12.81
N TYR A 131 -0.35 18.82 -13.14
CA TYR A 131 -0.61 17.45 -12.71
C TYR A 131 0.58 16.77 -12.06
N ILE A 132 0.29 15.71 -11.31
CA ILE A 132 1.26 14.68 -10.96
C ILE A 132 0.91 13.36 -11.64
N ALA A 133 1.90 12.49 -11.82
CA ALA A 133 1.68 11.14 -12.33
C ALA A 133 2.52 10.11 -11.59
N THR A 134 2.00 8.89 -11.52
CA THR A 134 2.72 7.75 -10.95
C THR A 134 2.44 6.49 -11.77
N GLY A 135 3.36 5.52 -11.72
CA GLY A 135 3.20 4.20 -12.35
C GLY A 135 2.28 3.25 -11.58
N HIS A 136 1.28 3.75 -10.85
CA HIS A 136 0.33 2.87 -10.16
C HIS A 136 -0.73 2.33 -11.14
N TYR A 137 -1.11 1.06 -10.96
CA TYR A 137 -2.19 0.40 -11.67
C TYR A 137 -3.54 0.71 -11.00
N ALA A 138 -3.98 1.95 -11.17
CA ALA A 138 -5.29 2.43 -10.73
C ALA A 138 -5.84 3.40 -11.78
N ARG A 139 -7.11 3.78 -11.68
CA ARG A 139 -7.74 4.73 -12.59
C ARG A 139 -8.44 5.83 -11.83
N MET A 140 -8.76 6.90 -12.54
CA MET A 140 -9.50 8.05 -12.02
C MET A 140 -10.66 8.35 -12.97
N THR A 141 -11.80 7.69 -12.75
CA THR A 141 -12.95 7.69 -13.68
C THR A 141 -14.19 8.38 -13.07
N GLY A 142 -15.21 8.64 -13.90
CA GLY A 142 -16.47 9.24 -13.47
C GLY A 142 -16.46 10.79 -13.47
N GLY A 143 -17.57 11.39 -13.07
CA GLY A 143 -17.71 12.83 -12.88
C GLY A 143 -18.41 13.14 -11.55
N PRO A 144 -17.72 13.65 -10.51
CA PRO A 144 -16.28 13.96 -10.41
C PRO A 144 -15.36 12.73 -10.51
N ARG A 145 -14.07 12.93 -10.84
CA ARG A 145 -13.06 11.86 -10.92
C ARG A 145 -12.87 11.17 -9.57
N ASN A 146 -13.14 9.87 -9.51
CA ASN A 146 -12.98 9.03 -8.33
C ASN A 146 -11.91 7.96 -8.56
N LEU A 147 -11.24 7.55 -7.48
CA LEU A 147 -10.29 6.44 -7.52
C LEU A 147 -11.02 5.14 -7.85
N THR A 148 -10.59 4.47 -8.91
CA THR A 148 -11.14 3.18 -9.31
C THR A 148 -10.06 2.15 -9.55
N ARG A 149 -10.46 0.88 -9.48
CA ARG A 149 -9.57 -0.25 -9.70
C ARG A 149 -8.95 -0.21 -11.09
N GLY A 150 -7.68 -0.61 -11.20
CA GLY A 150 -7.02 -0.83 -12.49
C GLY A 150 -7.67 -1.98 -13.28
N VAL A 151 -7.50 -1.98 -14.60
CA VAL A 151 -8.03 -3.07 -15.47
C VAL A 151 -7.34 -4.40 -15.18
N ASP A 152 -6.05 -4.38 -14.81
CA ASP A 152 -5.30 -5.54 -14.36
C ASP A 152 -5.57 -5.82 -12.89
N ARG A 153 -6.49 -6.75 -12.61
CA ARG A 153 -6.88 -7.10 -11.23
C ARG A 153 -5.76 -7.70 -10.41
N ALA A 154 -4.80 -8.38 -11.05
CA ALA A 154 -3.68 -8.98 -10.34
C ALA A 154 -2.66 -7.92 -9.88
N LYS A 155 -2.69 -6.73 -10.48
CA LYS A 155 -1.81 -5.61 -10.15
C LYS A 155 -2.54 -4.37 -9.66
N ASP A 156 -3.86 -4.40 -9.50
CA ASP A 156 -4.65 -3.28 -9.01
C ASP A 156 -4.07 -2.70 -7.72
N GLN A 157 -3.81 -1.40 -7.75
CA GLN A 157 -3.22 -0.65 -6.65
C GLN A 157 -4.18 0.36 -6.04
N SER A 158 -5.47 0.33 -6.40
CA SER A 158 -6.49 1.18 -5.76
C SER A 158 -6.51 1.02 -4.23
N TYR A 159 -6.29 -0.19 -3.72
CA TYR A 159 -6.29 -0.48 -2.28
C TYR A 159 -5.20 0.31 -1.52
N VAL A 160 -3.96 0.36 -2.04
CA VAL A 160 -2.85 1.09 -1.40
C VAL A 160 -2.90 2.60 -1.64
N LEU A 161 -3.84 3.06 -2.46
CA LEU A 161 -4.11 4.46 -2.73
C LEU A 161 -5.38 4.96 -2.03
N ALA A 162 -6.18 4.07 -1.45
CA ALA A 162 -7.51 4.40 -0.96
C ALA A 162 -7.51 5.35 0.26
N GLU A 163 -6.41 5.42 1.01
CA GLU A 163 -6.24 6.40 2.10
C GLU A 163 -5.63 7.74 1.63
N VAL A 164 -5.29 7.89 0.35
CA VAL A 164 -4.82 9.17 -0.20
C VAL A 164 -5.99 10.14 -0.24
N ASP A 165 -5.74 11.38 0.16
CA ASP A 165 -6.71 12.47 0.10
C ASP A 165 -7.27 12.61 -1.34
N PRO A 166 -8.60 12.51 -1.54
CA PRO A 166 -9.23 12.63 -2.85
C PRO A 166 -8.91 13.94 -3.58
N THR A 167 -8.61 15.03 -2.85
CA THR A 167 -8.21 16.31 -3.45
C THR A 167 -6.86 16.23 -4.15
N LEU A 168 -5.91 15.45 -3.62
CA LEU A 168 -4.62 15.20 -4.26
C LEU A 168 -4.79 14.28 -5.49
N LEU A 169 -5.66 13.27 -5.38
CA LEU A 169 -5.92 12.33 -6.47
C LEU A 169 -6.58 12.98 -7.69
N ARG A 170 -7.39 14.02 -7.50
CA ARG A 170 -8.01 14.77 -8.62
C ARG A 170 -6.97 15.39 -9.57
N ARG A 171 -5.79 15.74 -9.05
CA ARG A 171 -4.64 16.24 -9.83
C ARG A 171 -3.68 15.14 -10.27
N THR A 172 -4.05 13.86 -10.10
CA THR A 172 -3.19 12.72 -10.44
C THR A 172 -3.62 12.05 -11.75
N ILE A 173 -2.61 11.66 -12.53
CA ILE A 173 -2.74 10.80 -13.70
C ILE A 173 -2.11 9.43 -13.37
N PHE A 174 -2.81 8.35 -13.72
CA PHE A 174 -2.32 6.99 -13.64
C PHE A 174 -2.21 6.38 -15.04
N PRO A 175 -1.09 6.58 -15.76
CA PRO A 175 -0.99 6.18 -17.17
C PRO A 175 -1.18 4.68 -17.41
N LEU A 176 -0.89 3.85 -16.41
CA LEU A 176 -0.96 2.39 -16.50
C LEU A 176 -2.32 1.80 -16.11
N GLY A 177 -3.28 2.63 -15.70
CA GLY A 177 -4.58 2.16 -15.18
C GLY A 177 -5.40 1.31 -16.15
N ASN A 178 -5.18 1.50 -17.45
CA ASN A 178 -5.83 0.78 -18.55
C ASN A 178 -4.90 -0.23 -19.25
N MET A 179 -3.78 -0.61 -18.62
CA MET A 179 -2.83 -1.59 -19.17
C MET A 179 -2.64 -2.75 -18.20
N THR A 180 -2.36 -3.92 -18.75
CA THR A 180 -1.86 -5.08 -18.02
C THR A 180 -0.35 -4.99 -17.81
N LYS A 181 0.15 -5.62 -16.74
CA LYS A 181 1.60 -5.70 -16.50
C LYS A 181 2.35 -6.38 -17.63
N VAL A 182 1.69 -7.32 -18.32
CA VAL A 182 2.26 -8.01 -19.48
C VAL A 182 2.48 -7.02 -20.63
N GLU A 183 1.47 -6.20 -20.96
CA GLU A 183 1.58 -5.16 -21.99
C GLU A 183 2.64 -4.12 -21.63
N VAL A 184 2.68 -3.68 -20.37
CA VAL A 184 3.71 -2.75 -19.87
C VAL A 184 5.11 -3.31 -20.07
N ARG A 185 5.36 -4.57 -19.66
CA ARG A 185 6.68 -5.20 -19.84
C ARG A 185 7.06 -5.34 -21.32
N ALA A 186 6.13 -5.77 -22.17
CA ALA A 186 6.38 -5.92 -23.60
C ALA A 186 6.75 -4.58 -24.26
N ARG A 187 6.05 -3.51 -23.88
CA ARG A 187 6.29 -2.16 -24.41
C ARG A 187 7.61 -1.58 -23.91
N VAL A 188 7.91 -1.74 -22.62
CA VAL A 188 9.19 -1.32 -22.03
C VAL A 188 10.38 -2.02 -22.71
N ALA A 189 10.27 -3.32 -22.98
CA ALA A 189 11.30 -4.08 -23.69
C ALA A 189 11.49 -3.58 -25.14
N LYS A 190 10.38 -3.33 -25.85
CA LYS A 190 10.40 -2.78 -27.22
C LYS A 190 11.05 -1.40 -27.29
N GLU A 191 10.74 -0.53 -26.34
CA GLU A 191 11.29 0.83 -26.26
C GLU A 191 12.69 0.86 -25.64
N GLY A 192 13.12 -0.23 -25.00
CA GLY A 192 14.38 -0.36 -24.28
C GLY A 192 14.51 0.65 -23.12
N LEU A 193 13.40 1.00 -22.45
CA LEU A 193 13.37 2.09 -21.48
C LEU A 193 14.20 1.80 -20.22
N VAL A 194 14.36 0.53 -19.87
CA VAL A 194 15.10 0.09 -18.68
C VAL A 194 16.02 -1.06 -19.04
N GLU A 195 17.11 -1.22 -18.30
CA GLU A 195 17.98 -2.39 -18.38
C GLU A 195 17.26 -3.64 -17.86
N ASP A 196 17.63 -4.83 -18.35
CA ASP A 196 17.15 -6.13 -17.85
C ASP A 196 17.38 -6.33 -16.35
N SER A 197 18.29 -5.56 -15.76
CA SER A 197 18.63 -5.54 -14.33
C SER A 197 17.56 -4.85 -13.46
N ALA A 198 16.52 -4.25 -14.04
CA ALA A 198 15.48 -3.54 -13.32
C ALA A 198 14.66 -4.48 -12.42
N VAL A 199 14.87 -4.36 -11.11
CA VAL A 199 14.21 -5.16 -10.08
C VAL A 199 12.74 -4.72 -9.94
N GLU A 200 11.83 -5.68 -9.75
CA GLU A 200 10.45 -5.36 -9.40
C GLU A 200 10.35 -4.72 -8.00
N SER A 201 9.25 -4.00 -7.76
CA SER A 201 9.01 -3.41 -6.44
C SER A 201 8.84 -4.52 -5.39
N GLN A 202 9.61 -4.43 -4.30
CA GLN A 202 9.53 -5.31 -3.14
C GLN A 202 8.26 -5.04 -2.31
N GLU A 203 7.88 -5.98 -1.43
CA GLU A 203 6.69 -5.84 -0.56
C GLU A 203 6.77 -4.61 0.35
N ILE A 204 7.90 -4.40 1.05
CA ILE A 204 8.14 -3.22 1.91
C ILE A 204 9.52 -2.63 1.59
N CYS A 205 9.55 -1.42 1.03
CA CYS A 205 10.76 -0.84 0.43
C CYS A 205 11.93 -0.59 1.42
N PHE A 206 11.68 -0.48 2.72
CA PHE A 206 12.71 -0.29 3.74
C PHE A 206 13.12 -1.59 4.47
N ILE A 207 12.56 -2.73 4.06
CA ILE A 207 12.84 -4.06 4.58
C ILE A 207 13.26 -4.95 3.41
N PRO A 208 14.49 -4.75 2.89
CA PRO A 208 14.88 -5.30 1.59
C PRO A 208 15.00 -6.83 1.58
N ASP A 209 15.26 -7.44 2.74
CA ASP A 209 15.34 -8.89 2.93
C ASP A 209 13.99 -9.55 3.25
N ASN A 210 12.90 -8.78 3.22
CA ASN A 210 11.56 -9.19 3.64
C ASN A 210 11.48 -9.76 5.08
N ASP A 211 12.48 -9.47 5.92
CA ASP A 211 12.51 -9.88 7.33
C ASP A 211 12.10 -8.73 8.25
N HIS A 212 10.80 -8.43 8.28
CA HIS A 212 10.26 -7.43 9.20
C HIS A 212 10.50 -7.79 10.66
N ARG A 213 10.65 -9.08 11.00
CA ARG A 213 10.93 -9.52 12.37
C ARG A 213 12.34 -9.12 12.80
N ARG A 214 13.31 -9.19 11.90
CA ARG A 214 14.66 -8.63 12.12
C ARG A 214 14.59 -7.12 12.31
N PHE A 215 13.89 -6.40 11.44
CA PHE A 215 13.72 -4.94 11.58
C PHE A 215 13.15 -4.56 12.96
N LEU A 216 12.10 -5.24 13.41
CA LEU A 216 11.47 -4.97 14.69
C LEU A 216 12.36 -5.39 15.88
N ARG A 217 13.09 -6.51 15.77
CA ARG A 217 14.04 -6.97 16.80
C ARG A 217 15.25 -6.04 16.95
N GLU A 218 15.78 -5.52 15.84
CA GLU A 218 16.87 -4.52 15.87
C GLU A 218 16.42 -3.23 16.58
N ARG A 219 15.13 -2.87 16.47
CA ARG A 219 14.58 -1.66 17.07
C ARG A 219 14.14 -1.81 18.52
N PHE A 220 13.48 -2.91 18.85
CA PHE A 220 12.84 -3.11 20.16
C PHE A 220 13.58 -4.09 21.08
N GLY A 221 14.63 -4.75 20.59
CA GLY A 221 15.27 -5.86 21.29
C GLY A 221 14.36 -7.09 21.35
N LYS A 222 14.71 -8.05 22.21
CA LYS A 222 13.85 -9.21 22.52
C LYS A 222 12.79 -8.80 23.55
N ARG A 223 11.53 -9.19 23.32
CA ARG A 223 10.43 -9.00 24.28
C ARG A 223 9.75 -10.35 24.57
N PRO A 224 10.35 -11.17 25.45
CA PRO A 224 9.82 -12.49 25.72
C PRO A 224 8.45 -12.40 26.39
N GLY A 225 7.57 -13.32 26.04
CA GLY A 225 6.18 -13.32 26.49
C GLY A 225 5.55 -14.70 26.40
N THR A 226 4.22 -14.75 26.56
CA THR A 226 3.49 -16.02 26.66
C THR A 226 2.48 -16.22 25.53
N LEU A 227 2.33 -17.47 25.12
CA LEU A 227 1.22 -17.90 24.27
C LEU A 227 0.09 -18.35 25.21
N VAL A 228 -1.08 -17.75 25.08
CA VAL A 228 -2.25 -18.07 25.90
C VAL A 228 -3.41 -18.54 25.03
N ASP A 229 -4.23 -19.46 25.52
CA ASP A 229 -5.50 -19.80 24.87
C ASP A 229 -6.62 -18.82 25.25
N ARG A 230 -7.82 -19.01 24.67
CA ARG A 230 -9.00 -18.15 24.94
C ARG A 230 -9.45 -18.12 26.40
N THR A 231 -9.04 -19.07 27.22
CA THR A 231 -9.34 -19.08 28.66
C THR A 231 -8.27 -18.36 29.48
N GLY A 232 -7.22 -17.85 28.84
CA GLY A 232 -6.05 -17.27 29.49
C GLY A 232 -5.03 -18.32 29.96
N LYS A 233 -5.18 -19.59 29.59
CA LYS A 233 -4.23 -20.63 30.00
C LYS A 233 -2.97 -20.52 29.15
N VAL A 234 -1.81 -20.47 29.80
CA VAL A 234 -0.52 -20.50 29.12
C VAL A 234 -0.33 -21.85 28.41
N VAL A 235 -0.08 -21.79 27.11
CA VAL A 235 0.17 -22.94 26.22
C VAL A 235 1.56 -22.94 25.58
N GLY A 236 2.34 -21.87 25.80
CA GLY A 236 3.71 -21.76 25.29
C GLY A 236 4.36 -20.42 25.62
N ARG A 237 5.53 -20.17 25.04
CA ARG A 237 6.29 -18.92 25.19
C ARG A 237 6.80 -18.43 23.83
N HIS A 238 7.13 -17.16 23.76
CA HIS A 238 7.73 -16.55 22.56
C HIS A 238 8.80 -15.52 22.90
N GLU A 239 9.60 -15.14 21.90
CA GLU A 239 10.67 -14.14 22.02
C GLU A 239 10.23 -12.70 21.64
N GLY A 240 8.97 -12.52 21.22
CA GLY A 240 8.40 -11.23 20.83
C GLY A 240 7.04 -11.38 20.16
N ALA A 241 6.02 -10.66 20.65
CA ALA A 241 4.68 -10.65 20.05
C ALA A 241 4.71 -10.15 18.59
N TYR A 242 5.64 -9.24 18.28
CA TYR A 242 5.91 -8.75 16.92
C TYR A 242 6.38 -9.83 15.93
N ASN A 243 6.67 -11.05 16.38
CA ASN A 243 6.94 -12.19 15.49
C ASN A 243 5.66 -12.88 14.99
N PHE A 244 4.49 -12.48 15.49
CA PHE A 244 3.20 -13.09 15.17
C PHE A 244 2.33 -12.10 14.40
N THR A 245 1.40 -12.67 13.63
CA THR A 245 0.41 -11.90 12.88
C THR A 245 -0.94 -12.56 13.09
N ILE A 246 -2.00 -11.76 13.24
CA ILE A 246 -3.37 -12.28 13.36
C ILE A 246 -3.69 -13.18 12.15
N GLY A 247 -4.29 -14.34 12.42
CA GLY A 247 -4.55 -15.38 11.42
C GLY A 247 -3.37 -16.30 11.10
N GLN A 248 -2.18 -16.07 11.65
CA GLN A 248 -1.04 -16.96 11.48
C GLN A 248 -1.37 -18.35 12.02
N ARG A 249 -1.21 -19.38 11.18
CA ARG A 249 -1.38 -20.80 11.54
C ARG A 249 -0.05 -21.54 11.75
N ARG A 250 0.99 -21.17 11.00
CA ARG A 250 2.29 -21.86 11.00
C ARG A 250 3.22 -21.27 12.05
N ARG A 251 4.18 -22.06 12.52
CA ARG A 251 5.27 -21.62 13.43
C ARG A 251 4.77 -20.95 14.73
N ILE A 252 3.63 -21.42 15.27
CA ILE A 252 3.11 -20.95 16.56
C ILE A 252 3.89 -21.59 17.73
N GLY A 253 4.44 -22.80 17.54
CA GLY A 253 5.30 -23.46 18.54
C GLY A 253 4.54 -24.14 19.68
N VAL A 254 3.25 -24.45 19.49
CA VAL A 254 2.42 -25.18 20.47
C VAL A 254 2.14 -26.59 19.95
N ALA A 255 2.52 -27.61 20.71
CA ALA A 255 2.30 -29.02 20.37
C ALA A 255 0.94 -29.54 20.87
N GLY A 256 0.37 -30.52 20.16
CA GLY A 256 -0.71 -31.38 20.67
C GLY A 256 -2.14 -30.83 20.69
N ARG A 257 -2.43 -29.66 20.10
CA ARG A 257 -3.77 -29.00 20.16
C ARG A 257 -4.52 -28.84 18.83
N GLY A 258 -4.23 -29.65 17.81
CA GLY A 258 -4.83 -29.46 16.48
C GLY A 258 -4.39 -28.14 15.81
N PRO A 259 -5.04 -27.70 14.72
CA PRO A 259 -4.64 -26.49 14.01
C PRO A 259 -5.02 -25.22 14.79
N LEU A 260 -4.03 -24.59 15.43
CA LEU A 260 -4.17 -23.30 16.09
C LEU A 260 -3.94 -22.11 15.14
N TYR A 261 -4.55 -20.99 15.48
CA TYR A 261 -4.39 -19.70 14.82
C TYR A 261 -4.09 -18.63 15.87
N VAL A 262 -3.27 -17.64 15.50
CA VAL A 262 -3.15 -16.40 16.29
C VAL A 262 -4.43 -15.59 16.11
N VAL A 263 -5.15 -15.33 17.20
CA VAL A 263 -6.46 -14.66 17.19
C VAL A 263 -6.42 -13.30 17.87
N GLY A 264 -5.36 -13.02 18.62
CA GLY A 264 -5.15 -11.73 19.29
C GLY A 264 -3.69 -11.51 19.63
N LEU A 265 -3.30 -10.24 19.69
CA LEU A 265 -2.00 -9.78 20.19
C LEU A 265 -2.30 -8.77 21.28
N ALA A 266 -1.97 -9.11 22.52
CA ALA A 266 -2.13 -8.25 23.68
C ALA A 266 -0.75 -7.74 24.09
N ALA A 267 -0.31 -6.68 23.40
CA ALA A 267 1.03 -6.15 23.54
C ALA A 267 1.32 -5.65 24.97
N GLU A 268 0.31 -5.10 25.64
CA GLU A 268 0.41 -4.60 27.01
C GLU A 268 0.68 -5.69 28.07
N ARG A 269 0.43 -6.96 27.73
CA ARG A 269 0.71 -8.12 28.59
C ARG A 269 1.80 -9.04 28.03
N ASP A 270 2.45 -8.65 26.92
CA ASP A 270 3.34 -9.52 26.15
C ASP A 270 2.72 -10.91 25.86
N GLU A 271 1.43 -10.90 25.50
CA GLU A 271 0.63 -12.10 25.27
C GLU A 271 0.24 -12.24 23.80
N VAL A 272 0.39 -13.46 23.28
CA VAL A 272 -0.16 -13.87 21.98
C VAL A 272 -1.29 -14.85 22.23
N VAL A 273 -2.51 -14.45 21.86
CA VAL A 273 -3.71 -15.27 22.06
C VAL A 273 -3.86 -16.21 20.87
N VAL A 274 -3.98 -17.51 21.16
CA VAL A 274 -4.20 -18.56 20.16
C VAL A 274 -5.54 -19.24 20.36
N GLY A 275 -6.19 -19.57 19.24
CA GLY A 275 -7.51 -20.18 19.22
C GLY A 275 -7.66 -21.13 18.03
N ASP A 276 -8.88 -21.62 17.84
CA ASP A 276 -9.21 -22.41 16.66
C ASP A 276 -9.46 -21.53 15.43
N GLY A 277 -9.88 -22.14 14.31
CA GLY A 277 -10.16 -21.39 13.09
C GLY A 277 -11.35 -20.43 13.20
N ARG A 278 -12.39 -20.79 13.96
CA ARG A 278 -13.60 -19.96 14.10
C ARG A 278 -13.31 -18.72 14.93
N ASP A 279 -12.41 -18.84 15.90
CA ASP A 279 -11.93 -17.71 16.70
C ASP A 279 -11.20 -16.64 15.86
N ALA A 280 -10.66 -17.03 14.70
CA ALA A 280 -10.00 -16.14 13.76
C ALA A 280 -10.95 -15.57 12.67
N ASP A 281 -12.22 -16.01 12.64
CA ASP A 281 -13.20 -15.56 11.65
C ASP A 281 -13.85 -14.25 12.11
N VAL A 282 -13.66 -13.20 11.31
CA VAL A 282 -14.13 -11.84 11.57
C VAL A 282 -15.40 -11.58 10.76
N GLY A 283 -16.44 -11.09 11.43
CA GLY A 283 -17.73 -10.72 10.82
C GLY A 283 -17.92 -9.22 10.67
N ALA A 284 -17.20 -8.40 11.44
CA ALA A 284 -17.21 -6.95 11.28
C ALA A 284 -15.89 -6.31 11.71
N VAL A 285 -15.61 -5.12 11.20
CA VAL A 285 -14.46 -4.30 11.57
C VAL A 285 -14.89 -2.87 11.88
N THR A 286 -14.24 -2.24 12.85
CA THR A 286 -14.37 -0.80 13.11
C THR A 286 -13.13 -0.10 12.59
N ILE A 287 -13.31 1.01 11.87
CA ILE A 287 -12.25 1.74 11.15
C ILE A 287 -12.10 3.17 11.67
N ASP A 288 -10.85 3.63 11.77
CA ASP A 288 -10.49 5.00 12.11
C ASP A 288 -9.89 5.73 10.90
N GLY A 289 -9.88 7.07 10.95
CA GLY A 289 -9.26 7.91 9.90
C GLY A 289 -9.96 7.79 8.55
N ILE A 290 -11.30 7.80 8.55
CA ILE A 290 -12.12 7.56 7.36
C ILE A 290 -11.84 8.61 6.28
N VAL A 291 -11.36 8.14 5.12
CA VAL A 291 -11.24 8.90 3.88
C VAL A 291 -12.44 8.56 3.00
N ARG A 292 -13.26 9.56 2.67
CA ARG A 292 -14.43 9.40 1.79
C ARG A 292 -14.09 9.91 0.39
N HIS A 293 -14.10 9.02 -0.60
CA HIS A 293 -13.89 9.38 -2.00
C HIS A 293 -15.18 9.86 -2.64
N ARG A 294 -16.30 9.17 -2.34
CA ARG A 294 -17.64 9.52 -2.80
C ARG A 294 -18.73 8.95 -1.88
N PRO A 295 -19.97 9.45 -1.94
CA PRO A 295 -21.10 8.78 -1.29
C PRO A 295 -21.31 7.38 -1.88
N ALA A 296 -21.77 6.43 -1.06
CA ALA A 296 -22.24 5.13 -1.53
C ALA A 296 -23.52 5.33 -2.36
N GLY A 297 -23.63 4.61 -3.48
CA GLY A 297 -24.87 4.53 -4.26
C GLY A 297 -25.82 3.46 -3.70
N ALA A 298 -26.76 3.04 -4.55
CA ALA A 298 -27.72 1.97 -4.25
C ALA A 298 -27.21 0.57 -4.69
N GLY A 299 -25.98 0.49 -5.22
CA GLY A 299 -25.38 -0.74 -5.70
C GLY A 299 -24.80 -1.61 -4.58
N PRO A 300 -24.40 -2.84 -4.91
CA PRO A 300 -23.77 -3.74 -3.96
C PRO A 300 -22.38 -3.23 -3.56
N LEU A 301 -22.12 -3.27 -2.24
CA LEU A 301 -20.85 -2.87 -1.66
C LEU A 301 -19.99 -4.11 -1.36
N VAL A 302 -18.68 -4.00 -1.60
CA VAL A 302 -17.70 -5.02 -1.23
C VAL A 302 -16.56 -4.42 -0.42
N ALA A 303 -16.15 -5.12 0.63
CA ALA A 303 -15.03 -4.73 1.48
C ALA A 303 -13.79 -5.57 1.15
N GLN A 304 -12.67 -4.89 0.94
CA GLN A 304 -11.35 -5.50 0.88
C GLN A 304 -10.55 -5.05 2.10
N LEU A 305 -10.06 -6.00 2.89
CA LEU A 305 -9.43 -5.75 4.20
C LEU A 305 -7.93 -6.08 4.22
N ARG A 306 -7.39 -6.53 3.08
CA ARG A 306 -5.98 -6.89 2.85
C ARG A 306 -5.64 -6.65 1.38
N SER A 307 -4.41 -6.22 1.08
CA SER A 307 -3.99 -5.88 -0.29
C SER A 307 -4.10 -7.03 -1.28
N THR A 308 -3.76 -8.25 -0.86
CA THR A 308 -3.86 -9.49 -1.65
C THR A 308 -5.06 -10.35 -1.27
N GLY A 309 -5.98 -9.82 -0.46
CA GLY A 309 -7.17 -10.54 -0.01
C GLY A 309 -8.37 -10.31 -0.92
N ASP A 310 -9.29 -11.28 -0.92
CA ASP A 310 -10.55 -11.18 -1.63
C ASP A 310 -11.41 -10.01 -1.11
N ALA A 311 -12.12 -9.36 -2.02
CA ALA A 311 -13.20 -8.44 -1.67
C ALA A 311 -14.48 -9.26 -1.41
N VAL A 312 -15.13 -9.01 -0.28
CA VAL A 312 -16.36 -9.73 0.10
C VAL A 312 -17.55 -8.78 0.20
N PRO A 313 -18.78 -9.22 -0.10
CA PRO A 313 -19.97 -8.42 0.13
C PRO A 313 -20.03 -7.91 1.56
N ALA A 314 -20.35 -6.63 1.70
CA ALA A 314 -20.36 -5.95 2.98
C ALA A 314 -21.38 -4.82 2.99
N ARG A 315 -21.76 -4.37 4.18
CA ARG A 315 -22.54 -3.14 4.38
C ARG A 315 -21.87 -2.26 5.42
N THR A 316 -22.23 -0.99 5.43
CA THR A 316 -21.88 -0.08 6.50
C THR A 316 -22.95 -0.09 7.59
N ASP A 317 -22.51 -0.03 8.84
CA ASP A 317 -23.31 0.27 10.03
C ASP A 317 -22.63 1.51 10.65
N PRO A 318 -23.35 2.62 10.93
CA PRO A 318 -22.89 3.98 10.67
C PRO A 318 -21.49 4.36 11.19
N PRO A 319 -20.81 5.26 10.45
CA PRO A 319 -20.09 4.99 9.20
C PRO A 319 -18.72 4.32 9.43
N ASP A 320 -18.37 4.02 10.68
CA ASP A 320 -17.07 3.49 11.07
C ASP A 320 -17.04 1.97 11.13
N THR A 321 -18.19 1.31 10.97
CA THR A 321 -18.28 -0.15 11.08
C THR A 321 -18.64 -0.76 9.73
N ILE A 322 -17.79 -1.69 9.27
CA ILE A 322 -18.01 -2.49 8.06
C ILE A 322 -18.41 -3.90 8.51
N VAL A 323 -19.62 -4.30 8.17
CA VAL A 323 -20.16 -5.64 8.47
C VAL A 323 -20.06 -6.50 7.22
N LEU A 324 -19.39 -7.64 7.34
CA LEU A 324 -19.18 -8.59 6.26
C LEU A 324 -20.36 -9.55 6.16
N GLU A 325 -20.85 -9.81 4.94
CA GLU A 325 -21.89 -10.82 4.73
C GLU A 325 -21.31 -12.24 4.77
N LYS A 326 -20.00 -12.36 4.55
CA LYS A 326 -19.24 -13.61 4.70
C LYS A 326 -18.03 -13.36 5.59
N PRO A 327 -17.82 -14.17 6.65
CA PRO A 327 -16.68 -13.99 7.52
C PRO A 327 -15.35 -14.12 6.79
N LEU A 328 -14.37 -13.29 7.19
CA LEU A 328 -13.00 -13.38 6.71
C LEU A 328 -12.06 -13.77 7.84
N ARG A 329 -11.14 -14.69 7.56
CA ARG A 329 -10.21 -15.19 8.58
C ARG A 329 -8.94 -14.36 8.71
N GLY A 330 -8.54 -14.01 9.91
CA GLY A 330 -7.21 -13.42 10.17
C GLY A 330 -7.10 -11.94 9.81
N ILE A 331 -8.22 -11.20 9.85
CA ILE A 331 -8.20 -9.76 9.69
C ILE A 331 -7.52 -9.14 10.91
N ALA A 332 -6.52 -8.30 10.68
CA ALA A 332 -5.69 -7.73 11.73
C ALA A 332 -5.99 -6.22 11.90
N PRO A 333 -6.16 -5.73 13.14
CA PRO A 333 -6.05 -4.30 13.41
C PRO A 333 -4.73 -3.71 12.86
N GLY A 334 -4.76 -2.47 12.38
CA GLY A 334 -3.66 -1.78 11.69
C GLY A 334 -3.68 -1.92 10.16
N GLN A 335 -4.39 -2.91 9.61
CA GLN A 335 -4.59 -3.03 8.16
C GLN A 335 -5.54 -1.94 7.64
N THR A 336 -5.51 -1.70 6.33
CA THR A 336 -6.46 -0.81 5.66
C THR A 336 -7.73 -1.58 5.32
N ALA A 337 -8.89 -0.99 5.58
CA ALA A 337 -10.17 -1.44 5.04
C ALA A 337 -10.57 -0.49 3.91
N VAL A 338 -10.98 -1.06 2.78
CA VAL A 338 -11.47 -0.31 1.63
C VAL A 338 -12.83 -0.85 1.22
N LEU A 339 -13.79 0.05 1.09
CA LEU A 339 -15.13 -0.28 0.62
C LEU A 339 -15.27 0.19 -0.82
N TYR A 340 -15.69 -0.72 -1.69
CA TYR A 340 -15.89 -0.48 -3.11
C TYR A 340 -17.37 -0.63 -3.47
N GLU A 341 -17.80 0.11 -4.49
CA GLU A 341 -19.06 -0.11 -5.21
C GLU A 341 -18.71 -0.28 -6.70
N GLY A 342 -18.89 -1.48 -7.23
CA GLY A 342 -18.26 -1.86 -8.49
C GLY A 342 -16.73 -1.73 -8.41
N ASP A 343 -16.15 -0.90 -9.28
CA ASP A 343 -14.71 -0.61 -9.29
C ASP A 343 -14.31 0.62 -8.49
N GLU A 344 -15.28 1.40 -8.02
CA GLU A 344 -15.01 2.70 -7.43
C GLU A 344 -14.79 2.58 -5.93
N VAL A 345 -13.77 3.26 -5.43
CA VAL A 345 -13.55 3.39 -3.99
C VAL A 345 -14.61 4.33 -3.43
N VAL A 346 -15.37 3.86 -2.45
CA VAL A 346 -16.35 4.66 -1.71
C VAL A 346 -15.66 5.33 -0.53
N LEU A 347 -15.03 4.51 0.32
CA LEU A 347 -14.29 4.97 1.48
C LEU A 347 -13.15 4.02 1.84
N ALA A 348 -12.23 4.50 2.65
CA ALA A 348 -11.21 3.69 3.30
C ALA A 348 -10.93 4.18 4.71
N GLY A 349 -10.31 3.32 5.52
CA GLY A 349 -9.81 3.68 6.84
C GLY A 349 -8.91 2.58 7.40
N THR A 350 -8.30 2.83 8.54
CA THR A 350 -7.46 1.84 9.23
C THR A 350 -8.31 1.03 10.20
N ILE A 351 -8.23 -0.29 10.12
CA ILE A 351 -8.93 -1.20 11.02
C ILE A 351 -8.41 -0.98 12.44
N ARG A 352 -9.25 -0.46 13.32
CA ARG A 352 -8.95 -0.25 14.74
C ARG A 352 -9.20 -1.53 15.54
N SER A 353 -10.30 -2.21 15.27
CA SER A 353 -10.72 -3.42 15.97
C SER A 353 -11.53 -4.35 15.05
N THR A 354 -11.60 -5.61 15.45
CA THR A 354 -12.35 -6.66 14.76
C THR A 354 -13.39 -7.26 15.70
N ARG A 355 -14.51 -7.70 15.14
CA ARG A 355 -15.54 -8.45 15.84
C ARG A 355 -15.64 -9.85 15.23
N GLN A 356 -15.62 -10.87 16.08
CA GLN A 356 -15.75 -12.25 15.64
C GLN A 356 -17.11 -12.47 14.96
N ALA A 357 -17.15 -13.38 13.99
CA ALA A 357 -18.38 -13.74 13.30
C ALA A 357 -19.33 -14.59 14.16
N TRP A 358 -18.77 -15.30 15.13
CA TRP A 358 -19.45 -16.33 15.92
C TRP A 358 -19.29 -16.03 17.43
N SER A 359 -19.67 -14.83 17.86
CA SER A 359 -19.58 -14.40 19.27
C SER A 359 -20.88 -13.81 19.77
#